data_AF-A0A0Z8CK36-F1
#
_entry.id   AF-A0A0Z8CK36-F1
#
_cell.length_a   1.000
_cell.length_b   1.000
_cell.length_c   1.000
_cell.angle_alpha   90.00
_cell.angle_beta   90.00
_cell.angle_gamma   90.00
#
_symmetry.space_group_name_H-M   'P 1'
#
loop_
_entity.id
_entity.type
_entity.pdbx_description
1 polymer ?
#
loop_
_entity_poly.entity_id
_entity_poly.type
_entity_poly.pdbx_seq_one_letter_code
_entity_poly.pdbx_strand_id
1 'polypeptide(L)'
;MTTANKIKYILQKTGWTRDQFATEMGVTALSVYKWLDGRPPRQRMLDKIDELYEQTKDTKSKVLAQRGKIHILYPYYSHQRQSWERR
;
A
#
# COMPACT_ATOMS: atom_id res chain seq x y z
N MET A 1 -3.12 13.38 -1.64
CA MET A 1 -4.30 12.76 -0.99
C MET A 1 -4.57 13.50 0.31
N THR A 2 -5.80 13.93 0.57
CA THR A 2 -6.14 14.69 1.80
C THR A 2 -6.23 13.76 3.02
N THR A 3 -6.03 14.31 4.21
CA THR A 3 -6.17 13.60 5.50
C THR A 3 -7.57 13.00 5.66
N ALA A 4 -8.61 13.74 5.30
CA ALA A 4 -9.99 13.28 5.30
C ALA A 4 -10.18 12.03 4.42
N ASN A 5 -9.52 11.98 3.24
CA ASN A 5 -9.61 10.82 2.36
C ASN A 5 -8.86 9.60 2.92
N LYS A 6 -7.73 9.79 3.59
CA LYS A 6 -7.02 8.72 4.31
C LYS A 6 -7.88 8.13 5.41
N ILE A 7 -8.51 8.97 6.23
CA ILE A 7 -9.41 8.54 7.31
C ILE A 7 -10.61 7.78 6.74
N LYS A 8 -11.26 8.29 5.68
CA LYS A 8 -12.37 7.59 5.01
C LYS A 8 -11.95 6.22 4.49
N TYR A 9 -10.76 6.11 3.90
CA TYR A 9 -10.24 4.84 3.40
C TYR A 9 -10.04 3.82 4.53
N ILE A 10 -9.41 4.24 5.63
CA ILE A 10 -9.22 3.42 6.83
C ILE A 10 -10.58 2.90 7.32
N LEU A 11 -11.55 3.80 7.52
CA LEU A 11 -12.89 3.42 8.00
C LEU A 11 -13.59 2.42 7.08
N GLN A 12 -13.47 2.58 5.76
CA GLN A 12 -14.05 1.65 4.79
C GLN A 12 -13.38 0.27 4.82
N LYS A 13 -12.06 0.22 5.04
CA LYS A 13 -11.30 -1.03 5.03
C LYS A 13 -11.43 -1.82 6.32
N THR A 14 -11.39 -1.14 7.46
CA THR A 14 -11.47 -1.80 8.77
C THR A 14 -12.91 -2.01 9.23
N GLY A 15 -13.89 -1.33 8.61
CA GLY A 15 -15.29 -1.36 9.02
C GLY A 15 -15.55 -0.61 10.34
N TRP A 16 -14.59 0.21 10.78
CA TRP A 16 -14.70 0.94 12.04
C TRP A 16 -15.69 2.10 11.97
N THR A 17 -16.32 2.37 13.11
CA THR A 17 -17.06 3.61 13.33
C THR A 17 -16.10 4.76 13.67
N ARG A 18 -16.56 6.00 13.48
CA ARG A 18 -15.75 7.20 13.74
C ARG A 18 -15.30 7.30 15.20
N ASP A 19 -16.14 6.86 16.13
CA ASP A 19 -15.84 6.86 17.57
C ASP A 19 -14.81 5.78 17.94
N GLN A 20 -14.87 4.61 17.29
CA GLN A 20 -13.85 3.58 17.44
C GLN A 20 -12.50 4.05 16.90
N PHE A 21 -12.48 4.70 15.73
CA PHE A 21 -11.27 5.31 15.21
C PHE A 21 -10.71 6.40 16.14
N ALA A 22 -11.58 7.21 16.74
CA ALA A 22 -11.17 8.22 17.71
C ALA A 22 -10.54 7.58 18.96
N THR A 23 -11.14 6.50 19.46
CA THR A 23 -10.65 5.73 20.62
C THR A 23 -9.27 5.12 20.33
N GLU A 24 -9.10 4.49 19.16
CA GLU A 24 -7.83 3.89 18.73
C GLU A 24 -6.72 4.94 18.61
N MET A 25 -7.05 6.10 18.06
CA MET A 25 -6.11 7.21 17.90
C MET A 25 -5.86 7.99 19.21
N GLY A 26 -6.62 7.71 20.28
CA GLY A 26 -6.55 8.43 21.55
C GLY A 26 -7.01 9.89 21.44
N VAL A 27 -7.94 10.18 20.54
CA VAL A 27 -8.47 11.52 20.29
C VAL A 27 -9.96 11.62 20.53
N THR A 28 -10.45 12.84 20.72
CA THR A 28 -11.88 13.10 20.81
C THR A 28 -12.54 12.95 19.44
N ALA A 29 -13.77 12.42 19.42
CA ALA A 29 -14.57 12.31 18.20
C ALA A 29 -14.70 13.66 17.46
N LEU A 30 -14.82 14.76 18.21
CA LEU A 30 -14.86 16.12 17.67
C LEU A 30 -13.62 16.48 16.83
N SER A 31 -12.45 15.96 17.21
CA SER A 31 -11.22 16.17 16.45
C SER A 31 -11.27 15.46 15.10
N VAL A 32 -11.82 14.25 15.06
CA VAL A 32 -12.03 13.49 13.83
C VAL A 32 -13.02 14.20 12.91
N TYR A 33 -14.12 14.75 13.43
CA TYR A 33 -15.06 15.56 12.65
C TYR A 33 -14.37 16.77 12.00
N LYS A 34 -13.58 17.52 12.77
CA LYS A 34 -12.82 18.67 12.23
C LYS A 34 -11.87 18.27 11.10
N TRP A 35 -11.25 17.10 11.19
CA TRP A 35 -10.36 16.60 10.13
C TRP A 35 -11.11 16.17 8.88
N LEU A 36 -12.32 15.62 9.04
CA LEU A 36 -13.20 15.29 7.93
C LEU A 36 -13.72 16.55 7.22
N ASP A 37 -13.97 17.62 7.96
CA ASP A 37 -14.33 18.95 7.43
C ASP A 37 -13.15 19.69 6.78
N GLY A 38 -11.96 19.09 6.76
CA GLY A 38 -10.78 19.64 6.09
C GLY A 38 -9.88 20.51 6.97
N ARG A 39 -10.12 20.60 8.28
CA ARG A 39 -9.14 21.25 9.18
C ARG A 39 -7.93 20.34 9.37
N PRO A 40 -6.70 20.82 9.11
CA PRO A 40 -5.51 20.00 9.24
C PRO A 40 -5.26 19.62 10.72
N PRO A 41 -4.97 18.34 11.01
CA PRO A 41 -4.48 17.89 12.30
C PRO A 41 -3.12 18.51 12.67
N ARG A 42 -2.76 18.43 13.96
CA ARG A 42 -1.37 18.67 14.39
C ARG A 42 -0.43 17.62 13.77
N GLN A 43 0.81 18.00 13.51
CA GLN A 43 1.78 17.16 12.78
C GLN A 43 1.97 15.77 13.37
N ARG A 44 2.11 15.65 14.70
CA ARG A 44 2.20 14.34 15.40
C ARG A 44 1.04 13.39 15.10
N MET A 45 -0.14 13.94 14.81
CA MET A 45 -1.34 13.17 14.50
C MET A 45 -1.41 12.80 13.02
N LEU A 46 -0.83 13.62 12.15
CA LEU A 46 -0.65 13.26 10.74
C LEU A 46 0.22 12.03 10.59
N ASP A 47 1.35 11.99 11.30
CA ASP A 47 2.29 10.87 11.26
C ASP A 47 1.60 9.56 11.67
N LYS A 48 0.79 9.60 12.73
CA LYS A 48 -0.02 8.44 13.17
C LYS A 48 -1.09 8.02 12.16
N ILE A 49 -1.81 8.98 11.56
CA ILE A 49 -2.81 8.68 10.53
C ILE A 49 -2.14 8.04 9.32
N ASP A 50 -0.95 8.51 8.95
CA ASP A 50 -0.19 8.00 7.82
C ASP A 50 0.37 6.61 8.09
N GLU A 51 0.87 6.35 9.30
CA GLU A 51 1.28 5.02 9.75
C GLU A 51 0.11 4.01 9.69
N LEU A 52 -1.05 4.39 10.23
CA LEU A 52 -2.24 3.54 10.23
C LEU A 52 -2.80 3.35 8.81
N TYR A 53 -2.67 4.37 7.96
CA TYR A 53 -3.02 4.27 6.55
C TYR A 53 -2.11 3.30 5.79
N GLU A 54 -0.79 3.34 6.00
CA GLU A 54 0.13 2.41 5.32
C GLU A 54 -0.02 0.98 5.87
N GLN A 55 -0.38 0.79 7.14
CA GLN A 55 -0.73 -0.54 7.68
C GLN A 55 -2.00 -1.13 7.05
N THR A 56 -3.04 -0.30 6.85
CA THR A 56 -4.33 -0.73 6.29
C THR A 56 -4.31 -0.86 4.78
N LYS A 57 -3.45 -0.10 4.11
CA LYS A 57 -3.18 -0.23 2.68
C LYS A 57 -2.37 -1.50 2.50
N ASP A 58 -3.10 -2.59 2.24
CA ASP A 58 -2.58 -3.90 1.85
C ASP A 58 -1.28 -3.71 1.05
N THR A 59 -0.14 -3.85 1.72
CA THR A 59 1.13 -3.74 1.05
C THR A 59 1.23 -5.04 0.29
N LYS A 60 0.68 -5.09 -0.92
CA LYS A 60 1.16 -6.01 -1.95
C LYS A 60 2.62 -5.66 -2.09
N SER A 61 3.45 -6.30 -1.27
CA SER A 61 4.88 -6.29 -1.41
C SER A 61 5.12 -6.52 -2.88
N LYS A 62 5.64 -5.50 -3.57
CA LYS A 62 6.05 -5.60 -4.97
C LYS A 62 7.32 -6.44 -4.99
N VAL A 63 7.25 -7.65 -4.44
CA VAL A 63 8.24 -8.69 -4.67
C VAL A 63 8.05 -9.01 -6.14
N LEU A 64 9.05 -8.62 -6.92
CA LEU A 64 9.21 -9.04 -8.30
C LEU A 64 9.40 -10.56 -8.28
N ALA A 65 8.29 -11.31 -8.22
CA ALA A 65 8.22 -12.75 -8.03
C ALA A 65 8.87 -13.30 -6.73
N GLN A 66 8.08 -14.03 -5.96
CA GLN A 66 8.57 -14.85 -4.85
C GLN A 66 9.41 -16.01 -5.45
N ARG A 67 10.69 -15.78 -5.74
CA ARG A 67 11.69 -16.81 -6.09
C ARG A 67 11.25 -17.88 -7.13
N GLY A 68 10.55 -17.48 -8.19
CA GLY A 68 10.48 -18.29 -9.41
C GLY A 68 11.63 -17.89 -10.33
N LYS A 69 12.68 -18.71 -10.48
CA LYS A 69 13.68 -18.50 -11.53
C LYS A 69 12.93 -18.44 -12.87
N ILE A 70 13.05 -17.33 -13.59
CA ILE A 70 12.53 -17.25 -14.96
C ILE A 70 13.39 -18.18 -15.81
N HIS A 71 12.94 -19.41 -16.06
CA HIS A 71 13.54 -20.30 -17.05
C HIS A 71 13.11 -19.79 -18.44
N ILE A 72 13.95 -18.93 -19.02
CA ILE A 72 13.81 -18.59 -20.44
C ILE A 72 14.29 -19.82 -21.21
N LEU A 73 13.35 -20.70 -21.58
CA LEU A 73 13.63 -21.75 -22.56
C LEU A 73 13.80 -21.05 -23.90
N TYR A 74 15.03 -20.64 -24.22
CA TYR A 74 15.34 -20.15 -25.55
C TYR A 74 15.08 -21.31 -26.52
N PRO A 75 14.12 -21.19 -27.46
CA PRO A 75 14.03 -22.17 -28.53
C PRO A 75 15.32 -22.06 -29.33
N TYR A 76 15.99 -23.18 -29.53
CA TYR A 76 17.25 -23.27 -30.23
C TYR A 76 17.05 -22.85 -31.69
N TYR A 77 17.35 -21.59 -32.01
CA TYR A 77 17.19 -21.06 -33.36
C TYR A 77 18.35 -21.54 -34.24
N SER A 78 18.06 -21.98 -35.46
CA SER A 78 19.03 -22.48 -36.45
C SER A 78 20.21 -21.55 -36.72
N HIS A 79 20.03 -20.24 -36.49
CA HIS A 79 21.06 -19.22 -36.66
C HIS A 79 22.06 -19.14 -35.50
N GLN A 80 21.78 -19.78 -34.35
CA GLN A 80 22.69 -19.90 -33.20
C GLN A 80 23.64 -21.10 -33.30
N ARG A 81 23.57 -21.88 -34.40
CA ARG A 81 24.49 -22.99 -34.65
C ARG A 81 25.93 -22.52 -34.61
N GLN A 82 26.73 -23.21 -33.81
CA GLN A 82 28.15 -22.94 -33.73
C GLN A 82 28.84 -23.46 -34.99
N SER A 83 29.90 -22.79 -35.44
CA SER A 83 30.51 -23.02 -36.76
C SER A 83 30.99 -24.47 -36.99
N TRP A 84 31.19 -25.26 -35.93
CA TRP A 84 31.59 -26.65 -35.97
C TRP A 84 30.44 -27.67 -36.08
N GLU A 85 29.18 -27.25 -35.99
CA GLU A 85 28.00 -28.13 -36.17
C GLU A 85 27.58 -28.26 -37.64
N ARG A 86 28.22 -27.53 -38.56
CA ARG A 86 28.04 -27.66 -40.01
C ARG A 86 29.06 -28.67 -40.54
N ARG A 87 28.74 -29.95 -40.48
CA ARG A 87 29.51 -30.99 -41.18
C ARG A 87 28.59 -31.98 -41.86
#